data_AF-A0A957YE16-F1
#
_entry.id   AF-A0A957YE16-F1
#
_cell.length_a   1.000
_cell.length_b   1.000
_cell.length_c   1.000
_cell.angle_alpha   90.00
_cell.angle_beta   90.00
_cell.angle_gamma   90.00
#
_symmetry.space_group_name_H-M   'P 1'
#
loop_
_entity.id
_entity.type
_entity.pdbx_description
1 polymer ?
#
loop_
_entity_poly.entity_id
_entity_poly.type
_entity_poly.pdbx_seq_one_letter_code
_entity_poly.pdbx_strand_id
1 'polypeptide(L)' 'MSGKVARLQAIAQTITYKLPAPINYTEEPTGDLFGAHVFSLPVMKERLPKHVYKSLLKTVKDGTPLDI' A
#
# COMPACT_ATOMS: atom_id res chain seq x y z
N MET A 1 23.03 14.14 26.46
CA MET A 1 21.61 13.89 26.15
C MET A 1 20.80 14.00 27.44
N SER A 2 20.15 15.14 27.69
CA SER A 2 19.45 15.39 28.97
C SER A 2 17.98 14.97 28.88
N GLY A 3 17.55 14.01 29.69
CA GLY A 3 16.17 13.50 29.73
C GLY A 3 15.10 14.55 30.03
N LYS A 4 15.48 15.70 30.62
CA LYS A 4 14.57 16.83 30.88
C LYS A 4 14.08 17.48 29.58
N VAL A 5 14.95 17.63 28.59
CA VAL A 5 14.61 18.23 27.29
C VAL A 5 13.72 17.29 26.48
N ALA A 6 14.07 16.00 26.44
CA ALA A 6 13.27 14.98 25.77
C ALA A 6 11.84 14.90 26.33
N ARG A 7 11.70 14.98 27.67
CA ARG A 7 10.37 14.98 28.32
C ARG A 7 9.53 16.20 27.95
N LEU A 8 10.12 17.39 27.96
CA LEU A 8 9.41 18.63 27.60
C LEU A 8 8.97 18.62 26.13
N GLN A 9 9.82 18.11 25.23
CA GLN A 9 9.48 17.94 23.83
C GLN A 9 8.32 16.94 23.65
N ALA A 10 8.36 15.78 24.31
CA ALA A 10 7.28 14.81 24.25
C ALA A 10 5.93 15.40 24.70
N ILE A 11 5.92 16.16 25.80
CA ILE A 11 4.72 16.86 26.30
C ILE A 11 4.22 17.89 25.28
N ALA A 12 5.10 18.68 24.68
CA ALA A 12 4.70 19.67 23.68
C ALA A 12 4.08 19.01 22.42
N GLN A 13 4.65 17.89 21.98
CA GLN A 13 4.16 17.15 20.81
C GLN A 13 2.79 16.51 21.06
N THR A 14 2.53 15.94 22.25
CA THR A 14 1.22 15.37 22.55
C THR A 14 0.13 16.44 22.66
N ILE A 15 0.45 17.61 23.24
CA ILE A 15 -0.50 18.73 23.33
C ILE A 15 -0.82 19.33 21.95
N THR A 16 0.17 19.37 21.05
CA THR A 16 0.03 20.02 19.73
C THR A 16 -0.45 19.06 18.63
N TYR A 17 -0.47 17.75 18.89
CA TYR A 17 -0.87 16.76 17.90
C TYR A 17 -2.32 16.96 17.47
N LYS A 18 -2.52 17.14 16.16
CA LYS A 18 -3.83 17.14 15.52
C LYS A 18 -4.02 15.82 14.79
N LEU A 19 -5.18 15.21 14.97
CA LEU A 19 -5.55 14.03 14.20
C LEU A 19 -5.55 14.40 12.71
N PRO A 20 -5.05 13.51 11.83
CA PRO A 20 -5.27 13.67 10.41
C PRO A 20 -6.77 13.72 10.12
N ALA A 21 -7.14 14.34 9.00
CA ALA A 21 -8.52 14.37 8.55
C ALA A 21 -9.08 12.93 8.49
N PRO A 22 -10.29 12.67 9.01
CA PRO A 22 -10.91 11.37 8.88
C PRO A 22 -11.01 10.95 7.41
N ILE A 23 -10.78 9.67 7.13
CA ILE A 23 -11.00 9.12 5.79
C ILE A 23 -12.49 9.23 5.48
N ASN A 24 -12.83 9.85 4.35
CA ASN A 24 -14.20 10.01 3.93
C ASN A 24 -14.72 8.75 3.23
N TYR A 25 -15.25 7.80 3.99
CA TYR A 25 -15.80 6.55 3.44
C TYR A 25 -17.09 6.71 2.61
N THR A 26 -17.67 7.92 2.56
CA THR A 26 -18.85 8.20 1.72
C THR A 26 -18.45 8.62 0.30
N GLU A 27 -17.34 9.33 0.15
CA GLU A 27 -16.79 9.76 -1.15
C GLU A 27 -15.79 8.74 -1.70
N GLU A 28 -15.08 8.03 -0.83
CA GLU A 28 -14.14 6.97 -1.18
C GLU A 28 -14.60 5.63 -0.57
N PRO A 29 -15.43 4.86 -1.30
CA PRO A 29 -15.84 3.53 -0.87
C PRO A 29 -14.62 2.64 -0.62
N THR A 30 -14.70 1.83 0.43
CA THR A 30 -13.63 0.87 0.78
C THR A 30 -13.34 -0.14 -0.32
N GLY A 31 -14.32 -0.44 -1.18
CA GLY A 31 -14.14 -1.29 -2.35
C GLY A 31 -13.15 -0.71 -3.38
N ASP A 32 -13.14 0.61 -3.54
CA ASP A 32 -12.25 1.29 -4.49
C ASP A 32 -10.84 1.42 -3.92
N LEU A 33 -10.70 1.56 -2.59
CA LEU A 33 -9.41 1.54 -1.90
C LEU A 33 -8.80 0.14 -1.87
N PHE A 34 -9.62 -0.91 -1.81
CA PHE A 34 -9.15 -2.28 -1.77
C PHE A 34 -8.48 -2.68 -3.09
N GLY A 35 -7.16 -2.87 -3.05
CA GLY A 35 -6.39 -3.23 -4.23
C GLY A 35 -6.00 -2.05 -5.12
N ALA A 36 -6.31 -0.80 -4.74
CA ALA A 36 -5.96 0.41 -5.50
C ALA A 36 -4.45 0.55 -5.76
N HIS A 37 -3.63 0.08 -4.82
CA HIS A 37 -2.16 0.18 -4.88
C HIS A 37 -1.49 -1.19 -4.95
N VAL A 38 -2.11 -2.12 -5.69
CA VAL A 38 -1.57 -3.48 -5.88
C VAL A 38 -1.30 -3.73 -7.35
N PHE A 39 -0.19 -4.42 -7.63
CA PHE A 39 0.13 -4.89 -8.97
C PHE A 39 -0.74 -6.11 -9.33
N SER A 40 -2.03 -5.86 -9.56
CA SER A 40 -3.04 -6.88 -9.85
C SER A 40 -2.92 -7.42 -11.27
N LEU A 41 -3.61 -8.53 -11.59
CA LEU A 41 -3.59 -9.13 -12.93
C LEU A 41 -3.95 -8.15 -14.06
N PRO A 42 -4.97 -7.27 -13.93
CA PRO A 42 -5.23 -6.23 -14.93
C PRO A 42 -4.05 -5.28 -15.11
N VAL A 43 -3.46 -4.79 -14.01
CA VAL A 43 -2.30 -3.87 -14.05
C VAL A 43 -1.08 -4.55 -14.66
N MET A 44 -0.83 -5.83 -14.31
CA MET A 44 0.21 -6.64 -14.92
C MET A 44 0.01 -6.75 -16.44
N LYS A 45 -1.22 -6.97 -16.91
CA LYS A 45 -1.53 -7.08 -18.35
C LYS A 45 -1.25 -5.78 -19.11
N GLU A 46 -1.49 -4.64 -18.49
CA GLU A 46 -1.24 -3.32 -19.08
C GLU A 46 0.25 -2.95 -19.10
N ARG A 47 1.00 -3.34 -18.06
CA ARG A 47 2.38 -2.91 -17.85
C ARG A 47 3.44 -3.89 -18.38
N LEU A 48 3.11 -5.18 -18.49
CA LEU A 48 4.07 -6.21 -18.88
C LEU A 48 3.96 -6.59 -20.36
N PRO A 49 5.07 -6.98 -21.00
CA PRO A 49 5.02 -7.58 -22.33
C PRO A 49 4.16 -8.85 -22.34
N LYS A 50 3.47 -9.11 -23.46
CA LYS A 50 2.52 -10.21 -23.62
C LYS A 50 3.09 -11.58 -23.25
N HIS A 51 4.37 -11.84 -23.52
CA HIS A 51 5.01 -13.12 -23.20
C HIS A 51 5.23 -13.27 -21.69
N VAL A 52 5.73 -12.23 -21.01
CA VAL A 52 5.95 -12.21 -19.56
C VAL A 52 4.62 -12.37 -18.81
N TYR A 53 3.60 -11.60 -19.18
CA TYR A 53 2.28 -11.70 -18.56
C TYR A 53 1.69 -13.11 -18.68
N LYS A 54 1.84 -13.75 -19.85
CA LYS A 54 1.38 -15.13 -20.07
C LYS A 54 2.13 -16.14 -19.21
N SER A 55 3.45 -15.97 -19.04
CA SER A 55 4.24 -16.87 -18.20
C SER A 55 3.81 -16.75 -16.74
N LEU A 56 3.75 -15.52 -16.20
CA LEU A 56 3.26 -15.26 -14.84
C LEU A 56 1.85 -15.82 -14.61
N LEU A 57 0.96 -15.67 -15.58
CA LEU A 57 -0.41 -16.18 -15.47
C LEU A 57 -0.46 -17.71 -15.41
N LYS A 58 0.45 -18.43 -16.09
CA LYS A 58 0.60 -19.88 -15.95
C LYS A 58 1.18 -20.26 -14.60
N THR A 59 2.17 -19.52 -14.09
CA THR A 59 2.70 -19.75 -12.75
C THR A 59 1.61 -19.61 -11.68
N VAL A 60 0.78 -18.57 -11.79
CA VAL A 60 -0.32 -18.30 -10.84
C VAL A 60 -1.45 -19.33 -10.93
N LYS A 61 -1.87 -19.74 -12.14
CA LYS A 61 -3.01 -20.65 -12.33
C LYS A 61 -2.65 -22.13 -12.24
N ASP A 62 -1.54 -22.50 -12.86
CA ASP A 62 -1.17 -23.89 -13.08
C ASP A 62 -0.09 -24.35 -12.09
N GLY A 63 0.41 -23.45 -11.22
CA GLY A 63 1.46 -23.75 -10.25
C GLY A 63 2.82 -24.04 -10.90
N THR A 64 3.02 -23.61 -12.14
CA THR A 64 4.28 -23.81 -12.86
C THR A 64 5.41 -22.99 -12.25
N PRO A 65 6.68 -23.45 -12.34
CA PRO A 65 7.82 -22.69 -11.83
C PRO A 65 7.88 -21.27 -12.42
N LEU A 66 8.39 -20.32 -11.64
CA LEU A 66 8.68 -18.98 -12.11
C LEU A 66 9.91 -19.01 -13.02
N ASP A 67 9.86 -18.31 -14.14
CA ASP A 67 11.03 -18.11 -14.99
C ASP A 67 12.11 -17.32 -14.21
N ILE A 68 13.34 -17.85 -14.15
CA ILE A 68 14.50 -17.23 -13.47
C ILE A 68 15.31 -16.41 -14.48
#